data_AF-A0A4V5NNF0-F1
#
_entry.id   AF-A0A4V5NNF0-F1
#
_cell.length_a   1.000
_cell.length_b   1.000
_cell.length_c   1.000
_cell.angle_alpha   90.00
_cell.angle_beta   90.00
_cell.angle_gamma   90.00
#
_symmetry.space_group_name_H-M   'P 1'
#
loop_
_entity.id
_entity.type
_entity.pdbx_description
1 polymer ?
#
loop_
_entity_poly.entity_id
_entity_poly.type
_entity_poly.pdbx_seq_one_letter_code
_entity_poly.pdbx_strand_id
1 'polypeptide(L)'
;MMKRSLLVCGLMSGLVASPLSAKDYVTSEQLPEWFNTSLKKEARDLPRTRVSLPAFPINATAIGTWSDAKPIDDYWYFTVDIGSESPVECWAFQDYDGLANSLVNMMKYAVSNISKAQEKVLDSQFNFSLDMSTMGDTPVFAYNLLYNLGEPEQRVSGLLKGMSAETANGLQVCLHNEVGYRETFKDVFSSFVNAVDKSSNPQPFFHAINGMKMHGELVGVVSEKFIKDADGDVEIVETTSLILPVDGSTVASTDARVRSWSRADGTLINAYQYAVENSELSSAMGVSMPDDKWVLEGEIQGKAISSELPFTGEFISNFGAYLETQKLAASDKTSATYYMWNADTDPTQATATELQKNGTENGLLKLTADVIGFKVNYTVDEAFIMQNAEMKMGPMNFHISPMYVSGKPTEL
;
A
#
# COMPACT_ATOMS: atom_id res chain seq x y z
N MET A 1 47.85 43.82 23.59
CA MET A 1 47.64 42.84 22.51
C MET A 1 46.54 41.87 22.95
N MET A 2 45.32 42.13 22.48
CA MET A 2 44.08 41.54 23.00
C MET A 2 43.76 40.20 22.33
N LYS A 3 43.49 39.19 23.16
CA LYS A 3 42.75 37.98 22.80
C LYS A 3 41.33 38.38 22.39
N ARG A 4 40.88 37.96 21.21
CA ARG A 4 39.46 38.06 20.80
C ARG A 4 38.84 36.67 20.89
N SER A 5 37.93 36.51 21.85
CA SER A 5 36.92 35.47 21.87
C SER A 5 35.98 35.62 20.68
N LEU A 6 35.72 34.54 19.95
CA LEU A 6 34.59 34.43 19.04
C LEU A 6 33.73 33.26 19.52
N LEU A 7 32.64 33.63 20.18
CA LEU A 7 31.51 32.81 20.52
C LEU A 7 30.78 32.49 19.20
N VAL A 8 30.91 31.26 18.68
CA VAL A 8 30.04 30.77 17.61
C VAL A 8 29.00 29.90 18.29
N CYS A 9 27.84 30.51 18.52
CA CYS A 9 26.65 29.83 19.00
C CYS A 9 26.16 28.90 17.87
N GLY A 10 26.34 27.59 18.05
CA GLY A 10 25.80 26.57 17.15
C GLY A 10 24.29 26.50 17.32
N LEU A 11 23.54 27.15 16.41
CA LEU A 11 22.16 26.81 16.15
C LEU A 11 22.16 25.52 15.32
N MET A 12 22.14 24.37 15.99
CA MET A 12 21.60 23.16 15.40
C MET A 12 20.10 23.39 15.22
N SER A 13 19.69 23.81 14.03
CA SER A 13 18.32 23.67 13.58
C SER A 13 18.03 22.18 13.46
N GLY A 14 17.55 21.59 14.55
CA GLY A 14 16.88 20.30 14.52
C GLY A 14 15.72 20.42 13.55
N LEU A 15 15.81 19.73 12.42
CA LEU A 15 14.66 19.32 11.65
C LEU A 15 13.85 18.42 12.58
N VAL A 16 12.92 19.02 13.32
CA VAL A 16 11.83 18.28 13.95
C VAL A 16 11.01 17.78 12.77
N ALA A 17 11.26 16.53 12.37
CA ALA A 17 10.31 15.80 11.56
C ALA A 17 9.03 15.76 12.38
N SER A 18 8.06 16.61 12.04
CA SER A 18 6.71 16.45 12.55
C SER A 18 6.28 15.04 12.16
N PRO A 19 5.99 14.13 13.10
CA PRO A 19 5.35 12.89 12.72
C PRO A 19 4.07 13.30 12.01
N LEU A 20 3.91 12.91 10.74
CA LEU A 20 2.63 13.03 10.07
C LEU A 20 1.67 12.15 10.86
N SER A 21 0.90 12.77 11.76
CA SER A 21 -0.30 12.16 12.30
C SER A 21 -1.31 12.09 11.17
N ALA A 22 -2.07 10.99 11.13
CA ALA A 22 -3.28 10.88 10.32
C ALA A 22 -4.10 12.18 10.43
N LYS A 23 -4.52 12.72 9.29
CA LYS A 23 -5.40 13.89 9.28
C LYS A 23 -6.81 13.43 9.62
N ASP A 24 -7.35 13.92 10.74
CA ASP A 24 -8.75 13.73 11.06
C ASP A 24 -9.59 14.65 10.16
N TYR A 25 -10.56 14.06 9.46
CA TYR A 25 -11.50 14.77 8.59
C TYR A 25 -12.60 15.46 9.39
N VAL A 26 -12.89 14.96 10.59
CA VAL A 26 -13.83 15.53 11.54
C VAL A 26 -13.05 16.23 12.65
N THR A 27 -13.24 17.53 12.82
CA THR A 27 -12.48 18.32 13.80
C THR A 27 -13.09 18.23 15.19
N SER A 28 -12.29 18.55 16.22
CA SER A 28 -12.75 18.55 17.61
C SER A 28 -13.94 19.49 17.85
N GLU A 29 -14.05 20.60 17.12
CA GLU A 29 -15.16 21.55 17.26
C GLU A 29 -16.48 20.97 16.72
N GLN A 30 -16.42 19.98 15.83
CA GLN A 30 -17.58 19.30 15.26
C GLN A 30 -18.09 18.17 16.15
N LEU A 31 -17.31 17.78 17.18
CA LEU A 31 -17.60 16.67 18.07
C LEU A 31 -18.10 17.16 19.44
N PRO A 32 -19.03 16.43 20.08
CA PRO A 32 -19.46 16.76 21.42
C PRO A 32 -18.32 16.55 22.44
N GLU A 33 -18.34 17.32 23.52
CA GLU A 33 -17.27 17.33 24.54
C GLU A 33 -16.95 15.95 25.11
N TRP A 34 -17.97 15.12 25.35
CA TRP A 34 -17.79 13.76 25.86
C TRP A 34 -17.00 12.88 24.88
N PHE A 35 -17.17 13.08 23.57
CA PHE A 35 -16.49 12.32 22.53
C PHE A 35 -15.03 12.76 22.45
N ASN A 36 -14.78 14.08 22.47
CA ASN A 36 -13.42 14.64 22.54
C ASN A 36 -12.66 14.18 23.79
N THR A 37 -13.36 14.03 24.93
CA THR A 37 -12.76 13.50 26.16
C THR A 37 -12.43 12.02 26.01
N SER A 38 -13.32 11.25 25.39
CA SER A 38 -13.13 9.81 25.16
C SER A 38 -12.01 9.52 24.16
N LEU A 39 -11.87 10.34 23.11
CA LEU A 39 -10.80 10.23 22.10
C LEU A 39 -9.40 10.27 22.71
N LYS A 40 -9.22 10.90 23.88
CA LYS A 40 -7.93 11.03 24.57
C LYS A 40 -7.62 9.86 25.51
N LYS A 41 -8.55 8.93 25.72
CA LYS A 41 -8.32 7.76 26.58
C LYS A 41 -7.28 6.87 25.91
N GLU A 42 -6.31 6.38 26.67
CA GLU A 42 -5.30 5.44 26.22
C GLU A 42 -5.00 4.47 27.36
N ALA A 43 -4.62 3.23 27.03
CA ALA A 43 -4.20 2.27 28.04
C ALA A 43 -2.79 2.61 28.53
N ARG A 44 -2.47 2.17 29.75
CA ARG A 44 -1.13 2.29 30.34
C ARG A 44 -0.71 0.92 30.86
N ASP A 45 0.60 0.67 30.80
CA ASP A 45 1.22 -0.51 31.40
C ASP A 45 0.61 -1.84 30.93
N LEU A 46 0.31 -1.94 29.64
CA LEU A 46 -0.24 -3.16 29.05
C LEU A 46 0.71 -4.35 29.23
N PRO A 47 0.17 -5.55 29.53
CA PRO A 47 0.98 -6.76 29.57
C PRO A 47 1.56 -7.05 28.20
N ARG A 48 2.57 -7.92 28.18
CA ARG A 48 3.16 -8.42 26.94
C ARG A 48 3.00 -9.93 26.88
N THR A 49 2.35 -10.42 25.82
CA THR A 49 2.00 -11.83 25.68
C THR A 49 2.83 -12.47 24.58
N ARG A 50 3.34 -13.68 24.81
CA ARG A 50 3.98 -14.48 23.74
C ARG A 50 2.88 -14.96 22.79
N VAL A 51 2.98 -14.60 21.53
CA VAL A 51 2.10 -15.06 20.45
C VAL A 51 2.90 -16.00 19.57
N SER A 52 2.32 -17.16 19.26
CA SER A 52 2.94 -18.17 18.41
C SER A 52 1.91 -18.73 17.44
N LEU A 53 2.17 -18.61 16.15
CA LEU A 53 1.40 -19.24 15.09
C LEU A 53 2.38 -19.76 14.03
N PRO A 54 2.74 -21.05 14.04
CA PRO A 54 3.70 -21.58 13.06
C PRO A 54 3.21 -21.52 11.60
N ALA A 55 1.90 -21.65 11.38
CA ALA A 55 1.31 -21.66 10.04
C ALA A 55 1.38 -20.29 9.33
N PHE A 56 1.45 -19.20 10.11
CA PHE A 56 1.71 -17.85 9.66
C PHE A 56 2.81 -17.32 10.57
N PRO A 57 4.10 -17.43 10.20
CA PRO A 57 5.26 -17.64 11.09
C PRO A 57 5.47 -16.52 12.11
N ILE A 58 4.58 -16.44 13.08
CA ILE A 58 4.56 -15.49 14.18
C ILE A 58 5.15 -16.20 15.37
N ASN A 59 6.19 -15.61 15.96
CA ASN A 59 6.79 -16.14 17.17
C ASN A 59 7.48 -15.04 17.97
N ALA A 60 6.69 -14.14 18.56
CA ALA A 60 7.22 -13.01 19.29
C ALA A 60 6.36 -12.63 20.50
N THR A 61 6.79 -11.57 21.19
CA THR A 61 6.07 -11.00 22.34
C THR A 61 5.38 -9.71 21.92
N ALA A 62 4.05 -9.78 21.80
CA ALA A 62 3.17 -8.68 21.39
C ALA A 62 2.57 -7.93 22.60
N ILE A 63 2.09 -6.72 22.37
CA ILE A 63 1.48 -5.84 23.39
C ILE A 63 0.03 -6.25 23.62
N GLY A 64 -0.42 -6.25 24.88
CA GLY A 64 -1.75 -6.67 25.30
C GLY A 64 -1.84 -8.15 25.71
N THR A 65 -3.03 -8.56 26.18
CA THR A 65 -3.31 -9.97 26.52
C THR A 65 -3.95 -10.66 25.32
N TRP A 66 -3.16 -11.45 24.58
CA TRP A 66 -3.59 -12.14 23.37
C TRP A 66 -4.28 -13.46 23.70
N SER A 67 -5.38 -13.76 23.00
CA SER A 67 -5.95 -15.10 22.97
C SER A 67 -5.07 -16.06 22.15
N ASP A 68 -5.29 -17.35 22.32
CA ASP A 68 -4.82 -18.33 21.34
C ASP A 68 -5.42 -18.06 19.95
N ALA A 69 -4.67 -18.40 18.91
CA ALA A 69 -5.13 -18.33 17.54
C ALA A 69 -6.32 -19.27 17.32
N LYS A 70 -7.45 -18.75 16.85
CA LYS A 70 -8.60 -19.54 16.43
C LYS A 70 -8.55 -19.71 14.91
N PRO A 71 -8.26 -20.91 14.38
CA PRO A 71 -8.33 -21.14 12.95
C PRO A 71 -9.80 -21.11 12.50
N ILE A 72 -10.08 -20.38 11.42
CA ILE A 72 -11.39 -20.32 10.77
C ILE A 72 -11.13 -20.44 9.27
N ASP A 73 -11.49 -21.58 8.70
CA ASP A 73 -11.30 -21.91 7.28
C ASP A 73 -9.87 -21.59 6.79
N ASP A 74 -9.69 -20.44 6.14
CA ASP A 74 -8.49 -19.93 5.48
C ASP A 74 -7.74 -18.81 6.25
N TYR A 75 -8.16 -18.48 7.47
CA TYR A 75 -7.52 -17.46 8.30
C TYR A 75 -7.43 -17.82 9.78
N TRP A 76 -6.68 -17.00 10.52
CA TRP A 76 -6.56 -17.12 11.98
C TRP A 76 -7.07 -15.86 12.66
N TYR A 77 -7.89 -16.04 13.69
CA TYR A 77 -8.49 -14.97 14.47
C TYR A 77 -7.93 -14.91 15.89
N PHE A 78 -7.72 -13.69 16.37
CA PHE A 78 -7.22 -13.36 17.71
C PHE A 78 -8.08 -12.27 18.33
N THR A 79 -8.21 -12.31 19.65
CA THR A 79 -8.67 -11.16 20.45
C THR A 79 -7.54 -10.69 21.35
N VAL A 80 -7.39 -9.38 21.52
CA VAL A 80 -6.42 -8.78 22.40
C VAL A 80 -7.15 -7.91 23.43
N ASP A 81 -7.01 -8.28 24.70
CA ASP A 81 -7.51 -7.45 25.80
C ASP A 81 -6.48 -6.36 26.12
N ILE A 82 -6.96 -5.11 26.06
CA ILE A 82 -6.22 -3.89 26.38
C ILE A 82 -6.87 -3.09 27.53
N GLY A 83 -7.84 -3.68 28.24
CA GLY A 83 -8.60 -3.01 29.30
C GLY A 83 -9.73 -2.09 28.82
N SER A 84 -10.04 -2.11 27.52
CA SER A 84 -11.18 -1.43 26.88
C SER A 84 -12.48 -2.21 27.06
N GLU A 85 -13.63 -1.59 26.76
CA GLU A 85 -14.93 -2.27 26.81
C GLU A 85 -15.09 -3.31 25.70
N SER A 86 -14.49 -3.06 24.54
CA SER A 86 -14.38 -4.00 23.43
C SER A 86 -12.92 -4.44 23.24
N PRO A 87 -12.63 -5.73 23.04
CA PRO A 87 -11.28 -6.17 22.73
C PRO A 87 -10.85 -5.66 21.34
N VAL A 88 -9.54 -5.60 21.12
CA VAL A 88 -9.03 -5.50 19.74
C VAL A 88 -9.19 -6.86 19.09
N GLU A 89 -9.72 -6.88 17.87
CA GLU A 89 -9.90 -8.09 17.08
C GLU A 89 -8.84 -8.10 15.98
N CYS A 90 -8.13 -9.21 15.78
CA CYS A 90 -7.04 -9.30 14.81
C CYS A 90 -7.15 -10.59 13.99
N TRP A 91 -6.74 -10.50 12.73
CA TRP A 91 -6.79 -11.56 11.74
C TRP A 91 -5.46 -11.67 11.00
N ALA A 92 -5.08 -12.89 10.64
CA ALA A 92 -3.99 -13.19 9.71
C ALA A 92 -4.53 -14.03 8.55
N PHE A 93 -4.29 -13.58 7.32
CA PHE A 93 -4.78 -14.19 6.08
C PHE A 93 -3.61 -14.59 5.18
N GLN A 94 -3.72 -15.77 4.56
CA GLN A 94 -2.83 -16.19 3.46
C GLN A 94 -3.45 -15.86 2.10
N ASP A 95 -4.77 -16.02 1.98
CA ASP A 95 -5.54 -15.65 0.80
C ASP A 95 -6.38 -14.39 1.14
N TYR A 96 -6.26 -13.35 0.31
CA TYR A 96 -6.89 -12.04 0.57
C TYR A 96 -7.01 -11.20 -0.70
N ASP A 97 -7.96 -10.27 -0.69
CA ASP A 97 -8.32 -9.39 -1.82
C ASP A 97 -7.44 -8.13 -1.93
N GLY A 98 -6.25 -8.15 -1.33
CA GLY A 98 -5.34 -7.01 -1.22
C GLY A 98 -5.51 -6.19 0.07
N LEU A 99 -4.57 -5.25 0.28
CA LEU A 99 -4.40 -4.49 1.51
C LEU A 99 -5.57 -3.55 1.81
N ALA A 100 -6.08 -2.85 0.79
CA ALA A 100 -7.11 -1.84 0.92
C ALA A 100 -8.51 -2.45 0.99
N ASN A 101 -8.85 -3.34 0.06
CA ASN A 101 -10.14 -3.99 -0.04
C ASN A 101 -10.44 -4.82 1.21
N SER A 102 -9.46 -5.58 1.72
CA SER A 102 -9.65 -6.37 2.94
C SER A 102 -10.00 -5.49 4.13
N LEU A 103 -9.26 -4.38 4.34
CA LEU A 103 -9.54 -3.44 5.41
C LEU A 103 -10.93 -2.81 5.27
N VAL A 104 -11.26 -2.26 4.09
CA VAL A 104 -12.54 -1.59 3.86
C VAL A 104 -13.71 -2.56 3.99
N ASN A 105 -13.59 -3.79 3.49
CA ASN A 105 -14.63 -4.81 3.60
C ASN A 105 -14.85 -5.25 5.06
N MET A 106 -13.76 -5.51 5.80
CA MET A 106 -13.84 -5.89 7.21
C MET A 106 -14.46 -4.77 8.06
N MET A 107 -14.14 -3.50 7.76
CA MET A 107 -14.78 -2.35 8.41
C MET A 107 -16.29 -2.30 8.14
N LYS A 108 -16.71 -2.48 6.87
CA LYS A 108 -18.14 -2.54 6.50
C LYS A 108 -18.86 -3.69 7.23
N TYR A 109 -18.26 -4.87 7.24
CA TYR A 109 -18.81 -6.05 7.90
C TYR A 109 -18.93 -5.85 9.42
N ALA A 110 -17.90 -5.27 10.05
CA ALA A 110 -17.91 -4.97 11.48
C ALA A 110 -19.04 -4.00 11.86
N VAL A 111 -19.24 -2.91 11.11
CA VAL A 111 -20.37 -1.99 11.35
C VAL A 111 -21.71 -2.70 11.22
N SER A 112 -21.88 -3.56 10.21
CA SER A 112 -23.10 -4.37 10.05
C SER A 112 -23.34 -5.28 11.25
N ASN A 113 -22.28 -5.91 11.78
CA ASN A 113 -22.38 -6.79 12.93
C ASN A 113 -22.67 -6.03 14.23
N ILE A 114 -22.05 -4.87 14.43
CA ILE A 114 -22.34 -4.00 15.58
C ILE A 114 -23.80 -3.55 15.53
N SER A 115 -24.27 -3.13 14.36
CA SER A 115 -25.68 -2.76 14.13
C SER A 115 -26.65 -3.89 14.50
N LYS A 116 -26.38 -5.12 14.06
CA LYS A 116 -27.16 -6.32 14.42
C LYS A 116 -27.09 -6.65 15.91
N ALA A 117 -25.90 -6.64 16.50
CA ALA A 117 -25.69 -7.00 17.90
C ALA A 117 -26.33 -6.01 18.87
N GLN A 118 -26.43 -4.74 18.49
CA GLN A 118 -27.07 -3.67 19.27
C GLN A 118 -28.57 -3.53 18.96
N GLU A 119 -29.11 -4.33 18.04
CA GLU A 119 -30.49 -4.23 17.55
C GLU A 119 -30.86 -2.80 17.09
N LYS A 120 -29.90 -2.09 16.48
CA LYS A 120 -30.04 -0.69 16.02
C LYS A 120 -29.52 -0.55 14.59
N VAL A 121 -30.38 -0.06 13.69
CA VAL A 121 -30.00 0.21 12.29
C VAL A 121 -28.92 1.28 12.19
N LEU A 122 -28.07 1.19 11.17
CA LEU A 122 -27.09 2.22 10.85
C LEU A 122 -27.83 3.46 10.35
N ASP A 123 -27.69 4.57 11.08
CA ASP A 123 -28.30 5.86 10.74
C ASP A 123 -27.36 6.68 9.85
N SER A 124 -26.08 6.76 10.21
CA SER A 124 -25.08 7.52 9.46
C SER A 124 -23.66 7.03 9.74
N GLN A 125 -22.77 7.30 8.79
CA GLN A 125 -21.33 7.04 8.93
C GLN A 125 -20.50 8.16 8.28
N PHE A 126 -19.29 8.36 8.76
CA PHE A 126 -18.36 9.38 8.29
C PHE A 126 -16.94 8.85 8.29
N ASN A 127 -16.20 9.14 7.22
CA ASN A 127 -14.77 8.91 7.15
C ASN A 127 -14.12 9.78 8.23
N PHE A 128 -13.59 9.18 9.29
CA PHE A 128 -13.03 9.94 10.41
C PHE A 128 -11.57 10.30 10.16
N SER A 129 -10.77 9.32 9.74
CA SER A 129 -9.40 9.54 9.31
C SER A 129 -8.96 8.43 8.36
N LEU A 130 -8.11 8.78 7.41
CA LEU A 130 -7.41 7.84 6.53
C LEU A 130 -5.92 8.17 6.59
N ASP A 131 -5.10 7.15 6.77
CA ASP A 131 -3.66 7.29 6.82
C ASP A 131 -2.98 6.07 6.22
N MET A 132 -1.83 6.30 5.60
CA MET A 132 -0.96 5.23 5.12
C MET A 132 0.46 5.49 5.58
N SER A 133 1.15 4.43 5.92
CA SER A 133 2.53 4.51 6.42
C SER A 133 3.29 3.25 6.04
N THR A 134 4.55 3.19 6.43
CA THR A 134 5.36 1.97 6.34
C THR A 134 5.92 1.60 7.70
N MET A 135 6.02 0.31 7.96
CA MET A 135 6.76 -0.28 9.06
C MET A 135 7.98 -1.01 8.49
N GLY A 136 9.05 -0.24 8.24
CA GLY A 136 10.17 -0.73 7.44
C GLY A 136 9.72 -1.01 6.01
N ASP A 137 9.84 -2.26 5.59
CA ASP A 137 9.47 -2.79 4.27
C ASP A 137 7.99 -3.20 4.14
N THR A 138 7.17 -2.88 5.14
CA THR A 138 5.77 -3.34 5.22
C THR A 138 4.82 -2.14 5.07
N PRO A 139 4.00 -2.05 4.01
CA PRO A 139 2.99 -1.00 3.89
C PRO A 139 1.88 -1.22 4.92
N VAL A 140 1.36 -0.11 5.47
CA VAL A 140 0.32 -0.11 6.50
C VAL A 140 -0.76 0.89 6.16
N PHE A 141 -2.02 0.45 6.17
CA PHE A 141 -3.19 1.30 5.99
C PHE A 141 -3.92 1.43 7.33
N ALA A 142 -4.37 2.62 7.66
CA ALA A 142 -5.19 2.91 8.82
C ALA A 142 -6.45 3.67 8.38
N TYR A 143 -7.61 3.12 8.71
CA TYR A 143 -8.90 3.68 8.35
C TYR A 143 -9.83 3.69 9.57
N ASN A 144 -10.28 4.88 9.94
CA ASN A 144 -11.20 5.06 11.06
C ASN A 144 -12.55 5.57 10.55
N LEU A 145 -13.62 4.98 11.06
CA LEU A 145 -14.99 5.29 10.71
C LEU A 145 -15.76 5.72 11.96
N LEU A 146 -16.31 6.93 11.92
CA LEU A 146 -17.30 7.38 12.88
C LEU A 146 -18.67 6.90 12.41
N TYR A 147 -19.43 6.21 13.26
CA TYR A 147 -20.75 5.70 12.91
C TYR A 147 -21.79 6.03 13.98
N ASN A 148 -23.05 6.14 13.57
CA ASN A 148 -24.20 6.35 14.43
C ASN A 148 -25.25 5.26 14.20
N LEU A 149 -25.78 4.68 15.27
CA LEU A 149 -26.83 3.67 15.21
C LEU A 149 -28.10 4.15 15.92
N GLY A 150 -29.25 3.74 15.37
CA GLY A 150 -30.57 3.99 15.94
C GLY A 150 -31.14 5.36 15.60
N GLU A 151 -32.44 5.50 15.87
CA GLU A 151 -33.22 6.72 15.68
C GLU A 151 -32.67 7.90 16.50
N PRO A 152 -32.91 9.16 16.11
CA PRO A 152 -32.32 10.35 16.74
C PRO A 152 -32.41 10.41 18.27
N GLU A 153 -33.52 9.95 18.86
CA GLU A 153 -33.75 9.96 20.32
C GLU A 153 -33.00 8.86 21.08
N GLN A 154 -32.52 7.82 20.38
CA GLN A 154 -31.80 6.69 20.95
C GLN A 154 -30.45 6.46 20.28
N ARG A 155 -29.93 7.51 19.63
CA ARG A 155 -28.73 7.44 18.81
C ARG A 155 -27.52 7.13 19.69
N VAL A 156 -26.77 6.12 19.29
CA VAL A 156 -25.46 5.80 19.87
C VAL A 156 -24.38 6.04 18.81
N SER A 157 -23.28 6.64 19.22
CA SER A 157 -22.14 6.93 18.35
C SER A 157 -20.95 6.07 18.74
N GLY A 158 -20.22 5.58 17.75
CA GLY A 158 -19.00 4.80 17.96
C GLY A 158 -17.92 5.19 16.97
N LEU A 159 -16.68 4.82 17.30
CA LEU A 159 -15.53 4.95 16.42
C LEU A 159 -14.98 3.55 16.19
N LEU A 160 -15.10 3.07 14.96
CA LEU A 160 -14.43 1.86 14.53
C LEU A 160 -13.07 2.26 13.96
N LYS A 161 -12.01 1.65 14.46
CA LYS A 161 -10.65 1.82 13.93
C LYS A 161 -10.23 0.52 13.27
N GLY A 162 -9.59 0.62 12.12
CA GLY A 162 -9.06 -0.52 11.41
C GLY A 162 -7.66 -0.24 10.89
N MET A 163 -6.80 -1.25 10.95
CA MET A 163 -5.47 -1.21 10.35
C MET A 163 -5.19 -2.51 9.59
N SER A 164 -4.51 -2.42 8.46
CA SER A 164 -4.05 -3.56 7.68
C SER A 164 -2.58 -3.41 7.29
N ALA A 165 -1.85 -4.51 7.20
CA ALA A 165 -0.46 -4.57 6.77
C ALA A 165 -0.18 -5.83 5.97
N GLU A 166 0.51 -5.67 4.84
CA GLU A 166 0.91 -6.79 3.98
C GLU A 166 2.38 -7.13 4.22
N THR A 167 2.61 -8.22 4.96
CA THR A 167 3.95 -8.76 5.19
C THR A 167 4.32 -9.77 4.11
N ALA A 168 5.57 -10.23 4.10
CA ALA A 168 6.00 -11.28 3.18
C ALA A 168 5.26 -12.63 3.37
N ASN A 169 4.58 -12.85 4.50
CA ASN A 169 3.85 -14.08 4.79
C ASN A 169 2.33 -13.98 4.57
N GLY A 170 1.82 -12.79 4.23
CA GLY A 170 0.40 -12.52 4.00
C GLY A 170 -0.08 -11.27 4.73
N LEU A 171 -1.41 -11.14 4.82
CA LEU A 171 -2.09 -9.95 5.31
C LEU A 171 -2.44 -10.07 6.80
N GLN A 172 -2.16 -9.02 7.56
CA GLN A 172 -2.61 -8.86 8.94
C GLN A 172 -3.58 -7.70 9.03
N VAL A 173 -4.75 -7.90 9.64
CA VAL A 173 -5.76 -6.85 9.85
C VAL A 173 -6.15 -6.84 11.32
N CYS A 174 -6.29 -5.67 11.92
CA CYS A 174 -6.93 -5.55 13.24
C CYS A 174 -8.01 -4.47 13.21
N LEU A 175 -9.06 -4.67 14.02
CA LEU A 175 -10.15 -3.74 14.23
C LEU A 175 -10.32 -3.47 15.74
N HIS A 176 -10.75 -2.27 16.09
CA HIS A 176 -11.11 -1.94 17.47
C HIS A 176 -12.29 -0.97 17.51
N ASN A 177 -13.34 -1.33 18.26
CA ASN A 177 -14.59 -0.57 18.31
C ASN A 177 -14.75 0.15 19.65
N GLU A 178 -14.06 1.27 19.81
CA GLU A 178 -14.25 2.18 20.94
C GLU A 178 -13.77 3.59 20.56
N VAL A 179 -14.30 4.64 21.18
CA VAL A 179 -13.90 6.03 20.87
C VAL A 179 -12.43 6.32 21.24
N GLY A 180 -11.95 5.83 22.38
CA GLY A 180 -10.56 6.02 22.82
C GLY A 180 -9.58 5.02 22.22
N TYR A 181 -8.38 4.94 22.80
CA TYR A 181 -7.36 3.91 22.54
C TYR A 181 -6.77 3.96 21.14
N ARG A 182 -6.60 5.14 20.53
CA ARG A 182 -6.09 5.25 19.15
C ARG A 182 -4.63 4.85 19.08
N GLU A 183 -3.80 5.41 19.95
CA GLU A 183 -2.37 5.07 19.99
C GLU A 183 -2.16 3.66 20.56
N THR A 184 -2.94 3.28 21.58
CA THR A 184 -2.91 1.93 22.14
C THR A 184 -3.22 0.87 21.06
N PHE A 185 -4.25 1.10 20.26
CA PHE A 185 -4.62 0.19 19.15
C PHE A 185 -3.50 0.10 18.11
N LYS A 186 -2.91 1.25 17.74
CA LYS A 186 -1.76 1.29 16.83
C LYS A 186 -0.56 0.51 17.38
N ASP A 187 -0.24 0.66 18.65
CA ASP A 187 0.85 -0.07 19.30
C ASP A 187 0.62 -1.59 19.32
N VAL A 188 -0.61 -2.03 19.61
CA VAL A 188 -0.99 -3.44 19.53
C VAL A 188 -0.83 -3.97 18.11
N PHE A 189 -1.38 -3.27 17.13
CA PHE A 189 -1.27 -3.63 15.72
C PHE A 189 0.20 -3.70 15.27
N SER A 190 0.99 -2.68 15.57
CA SER A 190 2.41 -2.67 15.22
C SER A 190 3.18 -3.81 15.89
N SER A 191 2.82 -4.18 17.13
CA SER A 191 3.43 -5.33 17.79
C SER A 191 3.07 -6.66 17.12
N PHE A 192 1.87 -6.79 16.53
CA PHE A 192 1.43 -7.96 15.79
C PHE A 192 2.15 -8.10 14.44
N VAL A 193 2.25 -7.00 13.69
CA VAL A 193 2.95 -6.97 12.40
C VAL A 193 4.44 -7.30 12.57
N ASN A 194 5.07 -6.73 13.61
CA ASN A 194 6.48 -7.00 13.91
C ASN A 194 6.73 -8.39 14.52
N ALA A 195 5.69 -9.15 14.86
CA ALA A 195 5.83 -10.49 15.43
C ALA A 195 6.12 -11.58 14.38
N VAL A 196 5.95 -11.24 13.11
CA VAL A 196 6.16 -12.12 11.96
C VAL A 196 7.64 -12.30 11.68
N ASP A 197 8.08 -13.55 11.58
CA ASP A 197 9.43 -13.90 11.14
C ASP A 197 9.57 -13.66 9.63
N LYS A 198 10.53 -12.80 9.26
CA LYS A 198 10.81 -12.43 7.88
C LYS A 198 11.96 -13.24 7.26
N SER A 199 12.64 -14.08 8.04
CA SER A 199 13.89 -14.75 7.65
C SER A 199 13.72 -15.86 6.61
N SER A 200 12.51 -16.40 6.44
CA SER A 200 12.23 -17.51 5.52
C SER A 200 11.94 -17.07 4.08
N ASN A 201 11.78 -15.77 3.81
CA ASN A 201 11.37 -15.28 2.51
C ASN A 201 12.57 -14.87 1.64
N PRO A 202 12.57 -15.19 0.33
CA PRO A 202 13.58 -14.71 -0.61
C PRO A 202 13.70 -13.19 -0.49
N GLN A 203 14.92 -12.72 -0.23
CA GLN A 203 15.15 -11.29 -0.08
C GLN A 203 15.25 -10.67 -1.47
N PRO A 204 14.39 -9.69 -1.81
CA PRO A 204 14.50 -9.00 -3.07
C PRO A 204 15.81 -8.21 -3.13
N PHE A 205 16.47 -8.20 -4.29
CA PHE A 205 17.66 -7.36 -4.48
C PHE A 205 17.28 -5.88 -4.66
N PHE A 206 16.01 -5.61 -4.97
CA PHE A 206 15.43 -4.29 -4.99
C PHE A 206 13.99 -4.31 -4.47
N HIS A 207 13.66 -3.41 -3.55
CA HIS A 207 12.31 -3.22 -3.03
C HIS A 207 12.06 -1.73 -2.80
N ALA A 208 11.04 -1.18 -3.44
CA ALA A 208 10.55 0.16 -3.15
C ALA A 208 9.06 0.15 -2.79
N ILE A 209 8.68 1.04 -1.88
CA ILE A 209 7.29 1.39 -1.57
C ILE A 209 7.17 2.89 -1.80
N ASN A 210 6.33 3.27 -2.75
CA ASN A 210 6.07 4.64 -3.15
C ASN A 210 4.67 5.04 -2.70
N GLY A 211 4.56 6.18 -2.02
CA GLY A 211 3.28 6.72 -1.59
C GLY A 211 2.61 7.53 -2.70
N MET A 212 1.31 7.33 -2.91
CA MET A 212 0.49 8.07 -3.87
C MET A 212 -0.34 9.13 -3.16
N LYS A 213 -0.05 10.41 -3.43
CA LYS A 213 -0.81 11.54 -2.87
C LYS A 213 -1.76 12.14 -3.88
N MET A 214 -2.98 12.40 -3.46
CA MET A 214 -4.00 13.15 -4.20
C MET A 214 -4.43 14.36 -3.36
N HIS A 215 -4.38 15.57 -3.95
CA HIS A 215 -4.67 16.82 -3.24
C HIS A 215 -3.88 17.01 -1.92
N GLY A 216 -2.65 16.47 -1.86
CA GLY A 216 -1.77 16.55 -0.70
C GLY A 216 -2.03 15.46 0.38
N GLU A 217 -3.06 14.64 0.22
CA GLU A 217 -3.37 13.52 1.12
C GLU A 217 -2.83 12.22 0.53
N LEU A 218 -2.19 11.40 1.36
CA LEU A 218 -1.76 10.07 0.96
C LEU A 218 -3.01 9.19 0.84
N VAL A 219 -3.22 8.60 -0.33
CA VAL A 219 -4.42 7.81 -0.66
C VAL A 219 -4.10 6.40 -1.11
N GLY A 220 -2.82 6.05 -1.17
CA GLY A 220 -2.39 4.69 -1.43
C GLY A 220 -0.90 4.54 -1.58
N VAL A 221 -0.48 3.34 -1.95
CA VAL A 221 0.92 2.96 -2.14
C VAL A 221 1.08 2.07 -3.36
N VAL A 222 2.26 2.14 -3.98
CA VAL A 222 2.73 1.19 -4.97
C VAL A 222 3.99 0.54 -4.41
N SER A 223 4.00 -0.78 -4.27
CA SER A 223 5.19 -1.55 -3.90
C SER A 223 5.72 -2.29 -5.13
N GLU A 224 7.03 -2.31 -5.30
CA GLU A 224 7.71 -3.10 -6.33
C GLU A 224 8.84 -3.92 -5.70
N LYS A 225 8.98 -5.18 -6.09
CA LYS A 225 10.00 -6.11 -5.59
C LYS A 225 10.62 -6.87 -6.77
N PHE A 226 11.95 -6.89 -6.83
CA PHE A 226 12.69 -7.70 -7.81
C PHE A 226 13.46 -8.80 -7.10
N ILE A 227 13.21 -10.05 -7.49
CA ILE A 227 13.76 -11.26 -6.89
C ILE A 227 14.42 -12.06 -8.00
N LYS A 228 15.68 -12.44 -7.79
CA LYS A 228 16.41 -13.30 -8.72
C LYS A 228 16.02 -14.76 -8.49
N ASP A 229 15.67 -15.47 -9.54
CA ASP A 229 15.39 -16.89 -9.46
C ASP A 229 16.64 -17.75 -9.72
N ALA A 230 16.45 -19.07 -9.71
CA ALA A 230 17.55 -20.03 -9.87
C ALA A 230 18.18 -20.04 -11.27
N ASP A 231 17.42 -19.63 -12.30
CA ASP A 231 17.85 -19.61 -13.70
C ASP A 231 18.52 -18.27 -14.07
N GLY A 232 18.49 -17.30 -13.15
CA GLY A 232 19.05 -15.97 -13.33
C GLY A 232 18.07 -14.98 -13.96
N ASP A 233 16.81 -15.38 -14.12
CA ASP A 233 15.71 -14.50 -14.48
C ASP A 233 15.27 -13.70 -13.24
N VAL A 234 14.50 -12.64 -13.49
CA VAL A 234 14.02 -11.70 -12.47
C VAL A 234 12.51 -11.83 -12.36
N GLU A 235 12.05 -12.33 -11.21
CA GLU A 235 10.67 -12.21 -10.78
C GLU A 235 10.42 -10.79 -10.29
N ILE A 236 9.35 -10.19 -10.80
CA ILE A 236 8.90 -8.84 -10.49
C ILE A 236 7.51 -8.95 -9.88
N VAL A 237 7.36 -8.40 -8.68
CA VAL A 237 6.05 -8.29 -8.01
C VAL A 237 5.76 -6.82 -7.76
N GLU A 238 4.69 -6.33 -8.38
CA GLU A 238 4.19 -4.98 -8.21
C GLU A 238 2.81 -5.04 -7.58
N THR A 239 2.58 -4.28 -6.52
CA THR A 239 1.27 -4.14 -5.89
C THR A 239 0.88 -2.68 -5.82
N THR A 240 -0.37 -2.38 -6.16
CA THR A 240 -0.98 -1.07 -5.99
C THR A 240 -2.14 -1.23 -5.03
N SER A 241 -2.18 -0.43 -3.98
CA SER A 241 -3.28 -0.41 -3.01
C SER A 241 -3.73 1.02 -2.80
N LEU A 242 -5.04 1.27 -2.90
CA LEU A 242 -5.64 2.60 -2.83
C LEU A 242 -6.91 2.58 -1.97
N ILE A 243 -7.07 3.61 -1.13
CA ILE A 243 -8.35 3.98 -0.54
C ILE A 243 -8.61 5.44 -0.92
N LEU A 244 -9.66 5.66 -1.72
CA LEU A 244 -10.03 6.98 -2.21
C LEU A 244 -11.34 7.43 -1.56
N PRO A 245 -11.37 8.57 -0.83
CA PRO A 245 -12.63 9.16 -0.39
C PRO A 245 -13.51 9.51 -1.59
N VAL A 246 -14.70 8.92 -1.67
CA VAL A 246 -15.71 9.25 -2.70
C VAL A 246 -16.53 10.45 -2.26
N ASP A 247 -16.90 10.47 -0.98
CA ASP A 247 -17.54 11.58 -0.28
C ASP A 247 -17.12 11.58 1.20
N GLY A 248 -17.80 12.37 2.04
CA GLY A 248 -17.50 12.45 3.48
C GLY A 248 -17.83 11.17 4.28
N SER A 249 -18.52 10.20 3.67
CA SER A 249 -19.08 9.02 4.33
C SER A 249 -18.63 7.70 3.72
N THR A 250 -18.12 7.72 2.51
CA THR A 250 -17.79 6.52 1.75
C THR A 250 -16.40 6.61 1.12
N VAL A 251 -15.80 5.44 0.94
CA VAL A 251 -14.51 5.27 0.27
C VAL A 251 -14.65 4.21 -0.81
N ALA A 252 -13.88 4.38 -1.88
CA ALA A 252 -13.60 3.33 -2.85
C ALA A 252 -12.25 2.68 -2.50
N SER A 253 -12.15 1.38 -2.71
CA SER A 253 -10.90 0.63 -2.52
C SER A 253 -10.49 -0.06 -3.82
N THR A 254 -9.20 -0.02 -4.11
CA THR A 254 -8.61 -0.72 -5.25
C THR A 254 -7.34 -1.41 -4.79
N ASP A 255 -7.20 -2.67 -5.16
CA ASP A 255 -5.95 -3.40 -5.06
C ASP A 255 -5.66 -4.03 -6.41
N ALA A 256 -4.44 -3.89 -6.90
CA ALA A 256 -3.97 -4.58 -8.09
C ALA A 256 -2.62 -5.21 -7.81
N ARG A 257 -2.36 -6.36 -8.42
CA ARG A 257 -1.08 -7.04 -8.31
C ARG A 257 -0.66 -7.53 -9.68
N VAL A 258 0.54 -7.14 -10.08
CA VAL A 258 1.24 -7.65 -11.26
C VAL A 258 2.37 -8.54 -10.78
N ARG A 259 2.44 -9.75 -11.35
CA ARG A 259 3.56 -10.65 -11.21
C ARG A 259 4.11 -10.96 -12.58
N SER A 260 5.38 -10.68 -12.81
CA SER A 260 6.01 -10.94 -14.11
C SER A 260 7.39 -11.55 -13.95
N TRP A 261 7.86 -12.20 -15.00
CA TRP A 261 9.22 -12.72 -15.11
C TRP A 261 9.89 -12.08 -16.30
N SER A 262 11.16 -11.74 -16.13
CA SER A 262 12.00 -11.18 -17.18
C SER A 262 13.36 -11.83 -17.21
N ARG A 263 13.98 -11.82 -18.40
CA ARG A 263 15.38 -12.18 -18.56
C ARG A 263 16.27 -11.12 -17.90
N ALA A 264 17.54 -11.48 -17.68
CA ALA A 264 18.54 -10.56 -17.13
C ALA A 264 18.77 -9.26 -17.94
N ASP A 265 18.38 -9.22 -19.22
CA ASP A 265 18.44 -8.03 -20.07
C ASP A 265 17.18 -7.14 -19.99
N GLY A 266 16.17 -7.57 -19.22
CA GLY A 266 14.91 -6.85 -19.02
C GLY A 266 13.75 -7.31 -19.90
N THR A 267 13.99 -8.19 -20.87
CA THR A 267 12.94 -8.69 -21.77
C THR A 267 11.94 -9.57 -21.01
N LEU A 268 10.65 -9.28 -21.18
CA LEU A 268 9.54 -9.98 -20.54
C LEU A 268 9.44 -11.42 -21.04
N ILE A 269 9.24 -12.35 -20.13
CA ILE A 269 8.96 -13.76 -20.40
C ILE A 269 7.44 -13.99 -20.35
N ASN A 270 6.82 -13.57 -19.25
CA ASN A 270 5.38 -13.60 -19.04
C ASN A 270 4.99 -12.62 -17.94
N ALA A 271 3.71 -12.25 -17.90
CA ALA A 271 3.12 -11.46 -16.83
C ALA A 271 1.70 -11.93 -16.52
N TYR A 272 1.28 -11.75 -15.27
CA TYR A 272 -0.07 -11.95 -14.80
C TYR A 272 -0.46 -10.76 -13.92
N GLN A 273 -1.67 -10.26 -14.10
CA GLN A 273 -2.25 -9.19 -13.31
C GLN A 273 -3.64 -9.61 -12.83
N TYR A 274 -3.98 -9.25 -11.60
CA TYR A 274 -5.37 -9.14 -11.17
C TYR A 274 -5.63 -7.79 -10.50
N ALA A 275 -6.87 -7.34 -10.57
CA ALA A 275 -7.35 -6.14 -9.91
C ALA A 275 -8.69 -6.39 -9.22
N VAL A 276 -8.79 -5.96 -7.97
CA VAL A 276 -10.01 -5.99 -7.15
C VAL A 276 -10.44 -4.56 -6.86
N GLU A 277 -11.67 -4.23 -7.21
CA GLU A 277 -12.27 -2.92 -6.98
C GLU A 277 -13.50 -3.07 -6.10
N ASN A 278 -13.53 -2.37 -4.97
CA ASN A 278 -14.62 -2.42 -3.99
C ASN A 278 -15.01 -3.85 -3.57
N SER A 279 -14.00 -4.71 -3.40
CA SER A 279 -14.13 -6.13 -3.05
C SER A 279 -14.74 -7.01 -4.14
N GLU A 280 -14.77 -6.55 -5.39
CA GLU A 280 -15.16 -7.33 -6.55
C GLU A 280 -13.99 -7.47 -7.51
N LEU A 281 -13.77 -8.69 -8.04
CA LEU A 281 -12.73 -8.94 -9.04
C LEU A 281 -13.08 -8.19 -10.33
N SER A 282 -12.29 -7.17 -10.65
CA SER A 282 -12.44 -6.33 -11.84
C SER A 282 -11.81 -7.01 -13.06
N SER A 283 -10.61 -7.58 -12.88
CA SER A 283 -9.88 -8.29 -13.93
C SER A 283 -8.88 -9.30 -13.37
N ALA A 284 -8.59 -10.33 -14.15
CA ALA A 284 -7.55 -11.33 -13.87
C ALA A 284 -7.05 -11.89 -15.20
N MET A 285 -5.87 -11.49 -15.66
CA MET A 285 -5.35 -11.87 -16.97
C MET A 285 -3.84 -11.93 -17.01
N GLY A 286 -3.29 -12.62 -18.00
CA GLY A 286 -1.85 -12.71 -18.22
C GLY A 286 -1.47 -12.79 -19.69
N VAL A 287 -0.22 -12.44 -19.95
CA VAL A 287 0.41 -12.52 -21.26
C VAL A 287 1.60 -13.47 -21.20
N SER A 288 1.74 -14.31 -22.20
CA SER A 288 2.88 -15.23 -22.35
C SER A 288 3.22 -15.41 -23.83
N MET A 289 4.40 -15.95 -24.14
CA MET A 289 4.85 -16.12 -25.53
C MET A 289 5.08 -17.60 -25.92
N PRO A 290 4.02 -18.43 -26.03
CA PRO A 290 4.15 -19.76 -26.61
C PRO A 290 4.41 -19.69 -28.11
N ASP A 291 5.27 -20.59 -28.63
CA ASP A 291 5.57 -20.73 -30.07
C ASP A 291 5.88 -19.39 -30.79
N ASP A 292 6.68 -18.53 -30.15
CA ASP A 292 7.10 -17.20 -30.64
C ASP A 292 5.95 -16.21 -30.91
N LYS A 293 4.81 -16.39 -30.25
CA LYS A 293 3.63 -15.53 -30.38
C LYS A 293 3.10 -15.12 -29.01
N TRP A 294 2.84 -13.83 -28.83
CA TRP A 294 2.21 -13.35 -27.61
C TRP A 294 0.74 -13.77 -27.56
N VAL A 295 0.34 -14.40 -26.46
CA VAL A 295 -1.02 -14.83 -26.18
C VAL A 295 -1.46 -14.22 -24.86
N LEU A 296 -2.63 -13.58 -24.89
CA LEU A 296 -3.35 -13.04 -23.75
C LEU A 296 -4.46 -14.01 -23.34
N GLU A 297 -4.56 -14.34 -22.07
CA GLU A 297 -5.63 -15.17 -21.49
C GLU A 297 -6.09 -14.62 -20.15
N GLY A 298 -7.37 -14.81 -19.83
CA GLY A 298 -7.92 -14.44 -18.52
C GLY A 298 -9.37 -14.01 -18.58
N GLU A 299 -9.74 -13.06 -17.74
CA GLU A 299 -11.06 -12.46 -17.69
C GLU A 299 -11.04 -10.96 -17.36
N ILE A 300 -12.03 -10.24 -17.89
CA ILE A 300 -12.34 -8.84 -17.58
C ILE A 300 -13.82 -8.76 -17.23
N GLN A 301 -14.14 -8.26 -16.03
CA GLN A 301 -15.52 -8.14 -15.55
C GLN A 301 -16.31 -9.46 -15.69
N GLY A 302 -15.66 -10.58 -15.34
CA GLY A 302 -16.21 -11.94 -15.44
C GLY A 302 -16.39 -12.49 -16.87
N LYS A 303 -15.88 -11.80 -17.90
CA LYS A 303 -15.89 -12.29 -19.29
C LYS A 303 -14.52 -12.82 -19.67
N ALA A 304 -14.47 -14.09 -20.04
CA ALA A 304 -13.25 -14.72 -20.53
C ALA A 304 -12.71 -14.01 -21.78
N ILE A 305 -11.39 -13.83 -21.82
CA ILE A 305 -10.64 -13.33 -22.96
C ILE A 305 -9.55 -14.33 -23.33
N SER A 306 -9.37 -14.54 -24.62
CA SER A 306 -8.24 -15.28 -25.18
C SER A 306 -7.95 -14.71 -26.56
N SER A 307 -6.72 -14.24 -26.78
CA SER A 307 -6.31 -13.65 -28.05
C SER A 307 -4.81 -13.81 -28.28
N GLU A 308 -4.43 -14.14 -29.51
CA GLU A 308 -3.08 -13.86 -30.00
C GLU A 308 -2.95 -12.33 -30.19
N LEU A 309 -1.84 -11.76 -29.73
CA LEU A 309 -1.57 -10.33 -29.89
C LEU A 309 -0.96 -10.07 -31.28
N PRO A 310 -1.36 -9.00 -31.99
CA PRO A 310 -0.75 -8.65 -33.28
C PRO A 310 0.74 -8.26 -33.18
N PHE A 311 1.22 -7.94 -31.99
CA PHE A 311 2.59 -7.50 -31.75
C PHE A 311 3.56 -8.68 -31.79
N THR A 312 4.60 -8.57 -32.62
CA THR A 312 5.63 -9.60 -32.82
C THR A 312 7.00 -9.21 -32.24
N GLY A 313 7.06 -8.09 -31.51
CA GLY A 313 8.31 -7.63 -30.88
C GLY A 313 8.48 -8.18 -29.47
N GLU A 314 9.54 -7.75 -28.80
CA GLU A 314 9.79 -8.06 -27.41
C GLU A 314 9.07 -7.04 -26.51
N PHE A 315 8.39 -7.55 -25.48
CA PHE A 315 7.96 -6.72 -24.37
C PHE A 315 9.11 -6.52 -23.39
N ILE A 316 9.19 -5.33 -22.82
CA ILE A 316 10.09 -4.97 -21.75
C ILE A 316 9.31 -5.01 -20.43
N SER A 317 9.92 -5.63 -19.42
CA SER A 317 9.37 -5.68 -18.05
C SER A 317 9.62 -4.38 -17.28
N ASN A 318 9.06 -4.22 -16.08
CA ASN A 318 9.39 -3.06 -15.23
C ASN A 318 10.90 -3.00 -14.88
N PHE A 319 11.52 -4.14 -14.57
CA PHE A 319 12.99 -4.22 -14.43
C PHE A 319 13.72 -3.73 -15.69
N GLY A 320 13.25 -4.14 -16.87
CA GLY A 320 13.79 -3.67 -18.14
C GLY A 320 13.58 -2.17 -18.38
N ALA A 321 12.51 -1.56 -17.88
CA ALA A 321 12.31 -0.11 -17.96
C ALA A 321 13.38 0.68 -17.16
N TYR A 322 13.83 0.15 -16.02
CA TYR A 322 14.99 0.70 -15.29
C TYR A 322 16.28 0.57 -16.11
N LEU A 323 16.50 -0.57 -16.78
CA LEU A 323 17.65 -0.76 -17.67
C LEU A 323 17.62 0.20 -18.88
N GLU A 324 16.45 0.39 -19.50
CA GLU A 324 16.28 1.37 -20.59
C GLU A 324 16.54 2.80 -20.13
N THR A 325 16.12 3.13 -18.90
CA THR A 325 16.40 4.44 -18.28
C THR A 325 17.92 4.62 -18.09
N GLN A 326 18.62 3.61 -17.57
CA GLN A 326 20.08 3.63 -17.43
C GLN A 326 20.79 3.77 -18.78
N LYS A 327 20.37 3.00 -19.79
CA LYS A 327 20.92 3.09 -21.16
C LYS A 327 20.72 4.49 -21.75
N LEU A 328 19.53 5.08 -21.60
CA LEU A 328 19.25 6.42 -22.10
C LEU A 328 20.09 7.48 -21.38
N ALA A 329 20.21 7.39 -20.06
CA ALA A 329 21.01 8.30 -19.23
C ALA A 329 22.48 8.31 -19.63
N ALA A 330 23.05 7.14 -19.93
CA ALA A 330 24.45 6.98 -20.35
C ALA A 330 24.72 7.36 -21.82
N SER A 331 23.68 7.65 -22.62
CA SER A 331 23.80 7.93 -24.05
C SER A 331 23.67 9.41 -24.41
N ASP A 332 24.13 9.78 -25.60
CA ASP A 332 23.91 11.13 -26.17
C ASP A 332 22.49 11.35 -26.71
N LYS A 333 21.65 10.30 -26.75
CA LYS A 333 20.25 10.41 -27.21
C LYS A 333 19.42 11.22 -26.21
N THR A 334 18.41 11.93 -26.68
CA THR A 334 17.46 12.67 -25.81
C THR A 334 16.21 11.87 -25.48
N SER A 335 15.92 10.81 -26.22
CA SER A 335 14.78 9.93 -25.97
C SER A 335 15.07 8.47 -26.35
N ALA A 336 14.25 7.57 -25.80
CA ALA A 336 14.19 6.16 -26.14
C ALA A 336 12.72 5.71 -26.18
N THR A 337 12.43 4.64 -26.92
CA THR A 337 11.09 4.04 -26.96
C THR A 337 11.23 2.55 -26.72
N TYR A 338 10.39 2.03 -25.84
CA TYR A 338 10.24 0.60 -25.60
C TYR A 338 8.76 0.22 -25.52
N TYR A 339 8.47 -1.07 -25.57
CA TYR A 339 7.11 -1.60 -25.56
C TYR A 339 6.90 -2.43 -24.32
N MET A 340 5.82 -2.17 -23.60
CA MET A 340 5.40 -2.96 -22.43
C MET A 340 4.03 -3.58 -22.69
N TRP A 341 3.72 -4.66 -21.98
CA TRP A 341 2.35 -5.10 -21.81
C TRP A 341 1.75 -4.42 -20.58
N ASN A 342 0.55 -3.87 -20.70
CA ASN A 342 -0.12 -3.16 -19.62
C ASN A 342 -1.62 -3.49 -19.65
N ALA A 343 -2.12 -4.15 -18.60
CA ALA A 343 -3.50 -4.59 -18.55
C ALA A 343 -4.52 -3.48 -18.26
N ASP A 344 -4.08 -2.34 -17.72
CA ASP A 344 -4.95 -1.20 -17.36
C ASP A 344 -5.26 -0.29 -18.57
N THR A 345 -4.61 -0.51 -19.71
CA THR A 345 -4.85 0.22 -20.97
C THR A 345 -5.63 -0.64 -21.96
N ASP A 346 -5.05 -0.96 -23.12
CA ASP A 346 -5.56 -1.98 -24.02
C ASP A 346 -4.68 -3.24 -23.86
N PRO A 347 -5.13 -4.26 -23.11
CA PRO A 347 -4.35 -5.48 -22.88
C PRO A 347 -4.10 -6.29 -24.16
N THR A 348 -4.81 -5.97 -25.25
CA THR A 348 -4.68 -6.65 -26.55
C THR A 348 -3.62 -6.01 -27.46
N GLN A 349 -2.97 -4.94 -27.01
CA GLN A 349 -1.98 -4.21 -27.78
C GLN A 349 -0.70 -3.98 -26.99
N ALA A 350 0.38 -3.78 -27.73
CA ALA A 350 1.63 -3.33 -27.15
C ALA A 350 1.53 -1.86 -26.75
N THR A 351 1.93 -1.56 -25.52
CA THR A 351 1.97 -0.20 -24.99
C THR A 351 3.34 0.42 -25.28
N ALA A 352 3.41 1.31 -26.26
CA ALA A 352 4.61 2.09 -26.50
C ALA A 352 4.81 3.12 -25.38
N THR A 353 6.00 3.12 -24.79
CA THR A 353 6.43 4.12 -23.82
C THR A 353 7.59 4.92 -24.38
N GLU A 354 7.40 6.22 -24.57
CA GLU A 354 8.47 7.13 -24.97
C GLU A 354 9.08 7.79 -23.73
N LEU A 355 10.36 7.50 -23.48
CA LEU A 355 11.14 8.09 -22.40
C LEU A 355 11.96 9.28 -22.92
N GLN A 356 11.85 10.44 -22.29
CA GLN A 356 12.53 11.68 -22.69
C GLN A 356 13.37 12.25 -21.54
N LYS A 357 14.62 12.66 -21.84
CA LYS A 357 15.49 13.40 -20.90
C LYS A 357 15.19 14.89 -20.94
N ASN A 358 14.90 15.45 -19.78
CA ASN A 358 14.54 16.86 -19.60
C ASN A 358 15.58 17.63 -18.77
N GLY A 359 16.84 17.20 -18.85
CA GLY A 359 17.95 17.79 -18.09
C GLY A 359 17.97 17.31 -16.64
N THR A 360 18.40 18.18 -15.74
CA THR A 360 18.59 17.86 -14.31
C THR A 360 17.90 18.89 -13.43
N GLU A 361 17.34 18.45 -12.31
CA GLU A 361 16.68 19.30 -11.32
C GLU A 361 17.20 18.92 -9.93
N ASN A 362 17.81 19.88 -9.21
CA ASN A 362 18.42 19.64 -7.89
C ASN A 362 19.41 18.47 -7.84
N GLY A 363 20.14 18.23 -8.94
CA GLY A 363 21.08 17.10 -9.06
C GLY A 363 20.44 15.77 -9.46
N LEU A 364 19.13 15.71 -9.62
CA LEU A 364 18.39 14.52 -10.09
C LEU A 364 18.18 14.58 -11.61
N LEU A 365 18.20 13.43 -12.27
CA LEU A 365 17.86 13.33 -13.70
C LEU A 365 16.35 13.47 -13.87
N LYS A 366 15.93 14.44 -14.68
CA LYS A 366 14.52 14.70 -14.97
C LYS A 366 14.08 13.96 -16.23
N LEU A 367 13.01 13.19 -16.12
CA LEU A 367 12.48 12.34 -17.17
C LEU A 367 10.99 12.61 -17.39
N THR A 368 10.53 12.38 -18.62
CA THR A 368 9.10 12.22 -18.93
C THR A 368 8.92 10.88 -19.60
N ALA A 369 8.02 10.04 -19.09
CA ALA A 369 7.50 8.88 -19.79
C ALA A 369 6.13 9.22 -20.38
N ASP A 370 5.97 9.06 -21.69
CA ASP A 370 4.69 9.15 -22.38
C ASP A 370 4.18 7.73 -22.69
N VAL A 371 3.14 7.31 -21.97
CA VAL A 371 2.52 5.99 -22.06
C VAL A 371 1.17 6.17 -22.75
N ILE A 372 1.09 5.94 -24.07
CA ILE A 372 -0.15 6.11 -24.87
C ILE A 372 -0.85 7.47 -24.62
N GLY A 373 -0.08 8.57 -24.54
CA GLY A 373 -0.60 9.92 -24.30
C GLY A 373 -0.76 10.29 -22.83
N PHE A 374 -0.51 9.36 -21.89
CA PHE A 374 -0.42 9.65 -20.46
C PHE A 374 1.03 10.00 -20.10
N LYS A 375 1.24 11.26 -19.72
CA LYS A 375 2.57 11.75 -19.34
C LYS A 375 2.82 11.62 -17.85
N VAL A 376 3.88 10.92 -17.50
CA VAL A 376 4.44 10.85 -16.14
C VAL A 376 5.74 11.65 -16.15
N ASN A 377 5.79 12.73 -15.38
CA ASN A 377 7.02 13.50 -15.18
C ASN A 377 7.65 13.04 -13.88
N TYR A 378 8.92 12.68 -13.91
CA TYR A 378 9.58 12.16 -12.72
C TYR A 378 11.06 12.52 -12.67
N THR A 379 11.62 12.38 -11.47
CA THR A 379 13.05 12.59 -11.20
C THR A 379 13.63 11.31 -10.62
N VAL A 380 14.84 10.96 -11.04
CA VAL A 380 15.57 9.79 -10.53
C VAL A 380 16.95 10.20 -10.03
N ASP A 381 17.46 9.48 -9.03
CA ASP A 381 18.84 9.63 -8.55
C ASP A 381 19.85 8.88 -9.43
N GLU A 382 21.12 8.86 -9.01
CA GLU A 382 22.20 8.16 -9.73
C GLU A 382 22.03 6.63 -9.77
N ALA A 383 21.23 6.06 -8.85
CA ALA A 383 20.87 4.65 -8.84
C ALA A 383 19.59 4.37 -9.65
N PHE A 384 19.06 5.39 -10.34
CA PHE A 384 17.81 5.37 -11.09
C PHE A 384 16.56 5.17 -10.23
N ILE A 385 16.66 5.39 -8.92
CA ILE A 385 15.52 5.31 -8.01
C ILE A 385 14.72 6.61 -8.12
N MET A 386 13.42 6.46 -8.41
CA MET A 386 12.47 7.57 -8.48
C MET A 386 12.42 8.33 -7.16
N GLN A 387 12.57 9.66 -7.20
CA GLN A 387 12.51 10.53 -6.02
C GLN A 387 11.19 11.27 -5.94
N ASN A 388 10.64 11.63 -7.10
CA ASN A 388 9.33 12.26 -7.24
C ASN A 388 8.77 11.91 -8.61
N ALA A 389 7.46 11.68 -8.69
CA ALA A 389 6.71 11.62 -9.94
C ALA A 389 5.38 12.38 -9.84
N GLU A 390 4.96 12.94 -10.96
CA GLU A 390 3.65 13.55 -11.15
C GLU A 390 2.94 12.86 -12.30
N MET A 391 1.73 12.39 -12.05
CA MET A 391 0.90 11.70 -13.02
C MET A 391 -0.51 12.29 -13.01
N LYS A 392 -1.09 12.45 -14.21
CA LYS A 392 -2.49 12.83 -14.38
C LYS A 392 -3.31 11.63 -14.83
N MET A 393 -4.33 11.28 -14.06
CA MET A 393 -5.31 10.25 -14.41
C MET A 393 -6.69 10.89 -14.45
N GLY A 394 -7.20 11.14 -15.66
CA GLY A 394 -8.44 11.90 -15.85
C GLY A 394 -8.37 13.28 -15.19
N PRO A 395 -9.32 13.65 -14.30
CA PRO A 395 -9.29 14.93 -13.58
C PRO A 395 -8.34 14.93 -12.37
N MET A 396 -7.76 13.80 -12.01
CA MET A 396 -6.96 13.64 -10.79
C MET A 396 -5.48 13.85 -11.06
N ASN A 397 -4.79 14.54 -10.15
CA ASN A 397 -3.34 14.66 -10.15
C ASN A 397 -2.79 13.87 -8.97
N PHE A 398 -1.91 12.92 -9.28
CA PHE A 398 -1.18 12.15 -8.29
C PHE A 398 0.26 12.64 -8.20
N HIS A 399 0.72 12.81 -6.97
CA HIS A 399 2.13 13.00 -6.65
C HIS A 399 2.64 11.72 -5.97
N ILE A 400 3.69 11.15 -6.53
CA ILE A 400 4.26 9.89 -6.06
C ILE A 400 5.66 10.16 -5.53
N SER A 401 5.98 9.64 -4.35
CA SER A 401 7.31 9.75 -3.75
C SER A 401 7.65 8.53 -2.91
N PRO A 402 8.94 8.19 -2.74
CA PRO A 402 9.36 7.05 -1.94
C PRO A 402 8.98 7.17 -0.46
N MET A 403 8.55 6.06 0.12
CA MET A 403 8.35 5.85 1.56
C MET A 403 9.34 4.85 2.14
N TYR A 404 9.78 3.89 1.32
CA TYR A 404 10.81 2.90 1.66
C TYR A 404 11.54 2.50 0.39
N VAL A 405 12.86 2.35 0.46
CA VAL A 405 13.68 1.79 -0.63
C VAL A 405 14.82 0.97 -0.04
N SER A 406 15.06 -0.21 -0.61
CA SER A 406 16.22 -1.06 -0.35
C SER A 406 16.78 -1.60 -1.66
N GLY A 407 18.11 -1.65 -1.75
CA GLY A 407 18.81 -2.16 -2.93
C GLY A 407 18.82 -1.18 -4.10
N LYS A 408 19.10 -1.70 -5.30
CA LYS A 408 19.17 -0.91 -6.54
C LYS A 408 18.52 -1.65 -7.68
N PRO A 409 17.68 -0.98 -8.50
CA PRO A 409 16.87 -1.65 -9.51
C PRO A 409 17.67 -2.15 -10.72
N THR A 410 18.95 -1.79 -10.85
CA THR A 410 19.80 -2.14 -12.01
C THR A 410 21.01 -3.01 -11.65
N GLU A 411 21.13 -3.45 -10.38
CA GLU A 411 22.24 -4.30 -9.91
C GLU A 411 21.72 -5.73 -9.62
N LEU A 412 22.01 -6.65 -10.55
CA LEU A 412 21.52 -8.03 -10.63
C LEU A 412 22.46 -9.08 -9.99
#